data_AF-A0A3M2H256-F1
#
_entry.id   AF-A0A3M2H256-F1
#
_cell.length_a   1.000
_cell.length_b   1.000
_cell.length_c   1.000
_cell.angle_alpha   90.00
_cell.angle_beta   90.00
_cell.angle_gamma   90.00
#
_symmetry.space_group_name_H-M   'P 1'
#
loop_
_entity.id
_entity.type
_entity.pdbx_description
1 polymer ?
#
loop_
_entity_poly.entity_id
_entity_poly.type
_entity_poly.pdbx_seq_one_letter_code
_entity_poly.pdbx_strand_id
1 'polypeptide(L)' 'RVCQQSMDLWNMTKEDLIEGVEILGATSIIDLALNADHVMYF' A
#
# COMPACT_ATOMS: atom_id res chain seq x y z
N ARG A 1 0.40 -2.61 5.03
CA ARG A 1 1.06 -2.43 3.72
C ARG A 1 0.77 -1.01 3.22
N VAL A 2 1.66 -0.39 2.46
CA VAL A 2 1.49 0.99 1.95
C VAL A 2 1.80 1.06 0.46
N CYS A 3 1.11 1.93 -0.27
CA CYS A 3 1.31 2.14 -1.70
C CYS A 3 2.48 3.11 -1.96
N GLN A 4 3.46 2.69 -2.77
CA GLN A 4 4.63 3.52 -3.11
C GLN A 4 4.21 4.86 -3.73
N GLN A 5 3.26 4.84 -4.68
CA GLN A 5 2.79 6.06 -5.32
C GLN A 5 2.13 7.02 -4.33
N SER A 6 1.46 6.50 -3.31
CA SER A 6 0.92 7.33 -2.23
C SER A 6 2.03 7.92 -1.39
N MET A 7 3.08 7.16 -1.06
CA MET A 7 4.24 7.72 -0.33
C MET A 7 4.88 8.88 -1.09
N ASP A 8 5.04 8.75 -2.40
CA ASP A 8 5.61 9.81 -3.25
C ASP A 8 4.73 11.08 -3.24
N LEU A 9 3.40 10.93 -3.25
CA LEU A 9 2.46 12.06 -3.16
C LEU A 9 2.58 12.83 -1.83
N TRP A 10 2.93 12.13 -0.76
CA TRP A 10 3.05 12.69 0.59
C TRP A 10 4.49 13.02 0.98
N ASN A 11 5.43 12.96 0.03
CA ASN A 11 6.88 13.15 0.26
C ASN A 11 7.42 12.27 1.40
N MET A 12 6.88 11.06 1.56
CA MET A 12 7.30 10.11 2.58
C MET A 12 8.43 9.23 2.07
N THR A 13 9.37 8.95 2.94
CA THR A 13 10.47 8.01 2.70
C THR A 13 10.23 6.71 3.46
N LYS A 14 11.08 5.70 3.20
CA LYS A 14 11.01 4.41 3.90
C LYS A 14 11.28 4.54 5.41
N GLU A 15 12.06 5.54 5.81
CA GLU A 15 12.45 5.80 7.19
C GLU A 15 11.27 6.35 8.01
N ASP A 16 10.28 6.93 7.35
CA ASP A 16 9.05 7.45 7.97
C ASP A 16 8.02 6.34 8.25
N LEU A 17 8.28 5.11 7.81
CA LEU A 17 7.40 3.97 8.02
C LEU A 17 7.72 3.24 9.32
N ILE A 18 6.67 2.78 9.99
CA ILE A 18 6.81 1.86 11.12
C ILE A 18 7.48 0.55 10.63
N GLU A 19 8.37 0.00 11.43
CA GLU A 19 9.05 -1.26 11.13
C GLU A 19 8.04 -2.40 10.84
N GLY A 20 8.33 -3.19 9.80
CA GLY A 20 7.48 -4.30 9.37
C GLY A 20 6.35 -3.92 8.40
N VAL A 21 6.19 -2.63 8.07
CA VAL A 21 5.25 -2.22 7.01
C VAL A 21 5.81 -2.55 5.63
N GLU A 22 5.10 -3.42 4.91
CA GLU A 22 5.43 -3.78 3.53
C GLU A 22 5.00 -2.69 2.53
N ILE A 23 5.90 -2.31 1.63
CA ILE A 23 5.64 -1.36 0.54
C ILE A 23 5.23 -2.13 -0.71
N LEU A 24 4.11 -1.73 -1.31
CA LEU A 24 3.55 -2.33 -2.51
C LEU A 24 3.41 -1.30 -3.64
N GLY A 25 3.44 -1.80 -4.88
CA GLY A 25 3.07 -0.98 -6.04
C GLY A 25 1.54 -0.90 -6.20
N ALA A 26 1.06 0.12 -6.90
CA ALA A 26 -0.37 0.29 -7.18
C ALA A 26 -1.05 -0.93 -7.82
N THR A 27 -0.36 -1.72 -8.65
CA THR A 27 -0.95 -2.94 -9.24
C THR A 27 -1.28 -4.01 -8.20
N SER A 28 -0.53 -4.05 -7.10
CA SER A 28 -0.74 -5.02 -6.02
C SER A 28 -2.09 -4.83 -5.31
N ILE A 29 -2.73 -3.65 -5.42
CA ILE A 29 -4.09 -3.46 -4.88
C ILE A 29 -5.12 -4.29 -5.66
N ILE A 30 -4.90 -4.50 -6.96
CA ILE A 30 -5.77 -5.30 -7.82
C ILE A 30 -5.67 -6.76 -7.41
N ASP A 31 -4.45 -7.27 -7.23
CA ASP A 31 -4.23 -8.64 -6.76
C ASP A 31 -4.80 -8.85 -5.35
N LEU A 32 -4.65 -7.87 -4.46
CA LEU A 32 -5.27 -7.88 -3.13
C LEU A 32 -6.79 -7.97 -3.21
N ALA A 33 -7.41 -7.18 -4.09
CA ALA A 33 -8.86 -7.15 -4.26
C ALA A 33 -9.40 -8.44 -4.89
N LEU A 34 -8.71 -9.00 -5.88
CA LEU A 34 -9.13 -10.23 -6.57
C LEU A 34 -9.02 -11.47 -5.69
N ASN A 35 -8.06 -11.49 -4.77
CA ASN A 35 -7.82 -12.64 -3.88
C ASN A 35 -8.50 -12.50 -2.50
N ALA A 36 -9.13 -11.36 -2.20
CA ALA A 36 -9.88 -11.18 -0.96
C ALA A 36 -11.33 -11.62 -1.14
N ASP A 37 -11.92 -12.25 -0.12
CA ASP A 37 -13.35 -12.59 -0.13
C ASP A 37 -14.23 -11.33 -0.20
N HIS A 38 -13.77 -10.25 0.46
CA HIS A 38 -14.46 -8.97 0.49
C HIS A 38 -13.45 -7.81 0.48
N VAL A 39 -13.82 -6.71 -0.18
CA VAL A 39 -13.06 -5.46 -0.20
C VAL A 39 -13.93 -4.35 0.38
N MET A 40 -13.38 -3.62 1.35
CA MET A 40 -14.03 -2.45 1.97
C MET A 40 -13.24 -1.19 1.66
N TYR A 41 -13.94 -0.12 1.28
CA TYR A 41 -13.35 1.20 1.02
C TYR A 41 -13.78 2.18 2.12
N PHE A 42 -12.83 3.00 2.57
CA PHE A 42 -12.99 4.00 3.62
C PHE A 42 -12.55 5.37 3.12
#